data_AF-A0ABD6EAI1-F1
#
_entry.id   AF-A0ABD6EAI1-F1
#
_cell.length_a   1.000
_cell.length_b   1.000
_cell.length_c   1.000
_cell.angle_alpha   90.00
_cell.angle_beta   90.00
_cell.angle_gamma   90.00
#
_symmetry.space_group_name_H-M   'P 1'
#
loop_
_entity.id
_entity.type
_entity.pdbx_description
1 polymer ?
#
loop_
_entity_poly.entity_id
_entity_poly.type
_entity_poly.pdbx_seq_one_letter_code
_entity_poly.pdbx_strand_id
1 'polypeptide(L)'
;MTIPDMDICDDLEFRPLTPCTFGVLCSALCVLAIVAQLVLFIHNYFIPPRCYHSGYLPFTFFISCLLQILIIFLPIGYLLYTATHLNLPITVFLIAHSVYWIFSLCSHIAARNFVEHPLLLVLLDSAILLLSIVPIFFWQTWFYDESGRFSTKVVTFYGLELLIVVLLFTLMVTRSTIRQTDMSSVWAGFSKKCALSWPYIWPRSSFLLQARVIVCLLLLVFGRIVNVALPLYSKWIVDELSHPASSVYNLIVISCVLKFLQGNGAMGGFLNTMRTYLWIPVQQYTTYQIQVELFTHLHNLSLSWHLSRKTGQVLRIMDRGTSSINSVLSYLLFNVFPTIFDILIAVIFFFSSYYSYFGVLVLLTMSIYLGILIPLDFR
;
A
#
# COMPACT_ATOMS: atom_id res chain seq x y z
N MET A 1 -26.21 14.81 53.45
CA MET A 1 -24.84 14.86 52.89
C MET A 1 -24.72 13.64 51.99
N THR A 2 -25.19 13.80 50.77
CA THR A 2 -25.26 12.76 49.73
C THR A 2 -24.55 13.34 48.53
N ILE A 3 -23.43 12.71 48.20
CA ILE A 3 -22.57 13.03 47.06
C ILE A 3 -23.39 12.67 45.80
N PRO A 4 -23.59 13.58 44.83
CA PRO A 4 -24.18 13.19 43.56
C PRO A 4 -23.12 12.46 42.73
N ASP A 5 -23.50 11.30 42.20
CA ASP A 5 -22.73 10.52 41.24
C ASP A 5 -22.41 11.38 40.01
N MET A 6 -21.12 11.39 39.67
CA MET A 6 -20.57 12.13 38.54
C MET A 6 -20.50 11.16 37.36
N ASP A 7 -21.56 11.13 36.55
CA ASP A 7 -21.57 10.42 35.27
C ASP A 7 -20.63 11.14 34.28
N ILE A 8 -19.43 10.59 34.12
CA ILE A 8 -18.38 11.08 33.19
C ILE A 8 -18.63 10.60 31.74
N CYS A 9 -19.71 9.84 31.47
CA CYS A 9 -19.89 9.13 30.21
C CYS A 9 -20.82 9.79 29.17
N ASP A 10 -21.57 10.85 29.49
CA ASP A 10 -22.58 11.40 28.57
C ASP A 10 -22.12 12.60 27.71
N ASP A 11 -20.92 13.16 27.93
CA ASP A 11 -20.44 14.36 27.22
C ASP A 11 -19.45 14.08 26.05
N LEU A 12 -19.29 12.83 25.64
CA LEU A 12 -18.50 12.44 24.45
C LEU A 12 -19.39 12.23 23.22
N GLU A 13 -20.35 13.11 22.98
CA GLU A 13 -20.88 13.31 21.62
C GLU A 13 -19.76 13.86 20.74
N PHE A 14 -19.08 12.97 19.99
CA PHE A 14 -18.29 13.34 18.83
C PHE A 14 -19.24 14.01 17.82
N ARG A 15 -19.44 15.33 17.98
CA ARG A 15 -20.20 16.12 17.02
C ARG A 15 -19.58 15.89 15.64
N PRO A 16 -20.38 15.51 14.62
CA PRO A 16 -19.86 15.35 13.27
C PRO A 16 -19.17 16.65 12.88
N LEU A 17 -17.92 16.56 12.40
CA LEU A 17 -17.25 17.72 11.82
C LEU A 17 -18.17 18.29 10.75
N THR A 18 -18.62 19.53 10.94
CA THR A 18 -19.33 20.25 9.90
C THR A 18 -18.52 20.21 8.61
N PRO A 19 -19.13 20.18 7.41
CA PRO A 19 -18.41 20.12 6.14
C PRO A 19 -17.26 21.15 6.04
N CYS A 20 -17.43 22.30 6.68
CA CYS A 20 -16.42 23.34 6.82
C CYS A 20 -15.20 22.89 7.64
N THR A 21 -15.39 22.29 8.81
CA THR A 21 -14.29 21.80 9.66
C THR A 21 -13.51 20.66 9.01
N PHE A 22 -14.19 19.78 8.26
CA PHE A 22 -13.50 18.74 7.50
C PHE A 22 -12.67 19.31 6.34
N GLY A 23 -13.22 20.27 5.58
CA GLY A 23 -12.49 20.97 4.54
C GLY A 23 -11.22 21.64 5.07
N VAL A 24 -11.30 22.28 6.24
CA VAL A 24 -10.16 22.93 6.91
C VAL A 24 -9.11 21.90 7.39
N LEU A 25 -9.55 20.76 7.93
CA LEU A 25 -8.62 19.71 8.36
C LEU A 25 -7.90 19.07 7.18
N CYS A 26 -8.64 18.75 6.11
CA CYS A 26 -8.09 18.19 4.88
C CYS A 26 -7.10 19.15 4.21
N SER A 27 -7.43 20.45 4.19
CA SER A 27 -6.56 21.47 3.60
C SER A 27 -5.31 21.73 4.44
N ALA A 28 -5.42 21.72 5.77
CA ALA A 28 -4.26 21.83 6.67
C ALA A 28 -3.30 20.63 6.53
N LEU A 29 -3.84 19.41 6.43
CA LEU A 29 -3.04 18.20 6.20
C LEU A 29 -2.36 18.21 4.82
N CYS A 30 -3.05 18.70 3.78
CA CYS A 30 -2.46 18.90 2.46
C CYS A 30 -1.29 19.90 2.53
N VAL A 31 -1.47 21.06 3.16
CA VAL A 31 -0.39 22.06 3.28
C VAL A 31 0.81 21.49 4.02
N LEU A 32 0.58 20.78 5.13
CA LEU A 32 1.68 20.18 5.90
C LEU A 32 2.44 19.11 5.08
N ALA A 33 1.72 18.30 4.31
CA ALA A 33 2.32 17.30 3.43
C ALA A 33 3.11 17.95 2.27
N ILE A 34 2.57 19.01 1.66
CA ILE A 34 3.22 19.77 0.58
C ILE A 34 4.50 20.46 1.09
N VAL A 35 4.45 21.06 2.28
CA VAL A 35 5.62 21.70 2.91
C VAL A 35 6.69 20.66 3.26
N ALA A 36 6.30 19.53 3.86
CA ALA A 36 7.22 18.43 4.14
C ALA A 36 7.87 17.88 2.86
N GLN A 37 7.09 17.77 1.78
CA GLN A 37 7.59 17.36 0.47
C GLN A 37 8.62 18.35 -0.08
N LEU A 38 8.35 19.65 -0.01
CA LEU A 38 9.26 20.71 -0.44
C LEU A 38 10.58 20.68 0.35
N VAL A 39 10.52 20.47 1.67
CA VAL A 39 11.70 20.35 2.53
C VAL A 39 12.55 19.14 2.14
N LEU A 40 11.93 17.97 1.92
CA LEU A 40 12.65 16.76 1.50
C LEU A 40 13.26 16.90 0.11
N PHE A 41 12.57 17.59 -0.79
CA PHE A 41 13.05 17.83 -2.14
C PHE A 41 14.29 18.74 -2.13
N ILE A 42 14.27 19.82 -1.33
CA ILE A 42 15.44 20.69 -1.10
C ILE A 42 16.58 19.93 -0.42
N HIS A 43 16.28 19.13 0.60
CA HIS A 43 17.28 18.33 1.31
C HIS A 43 18.00 17.34 0.38
N ASN A 44 17.24 16.61 -0.45
CA ASN A 44 17.80 15.66 -1.42
C ASN A 44 18.63 16.34 -2.52
N TYR A 45 18.35 17.61 -2.84
CA TYR A 45 19.14 18.39 -3.80
C TYR A 45 20.49 18.83 -3.20
N PHE A 46 20.49 19.37 -1.97
CA PHE A 46 21.71 19.86 -1.32
C PHE A 46 22.62 18.73 -0.81
N ILE A 47 22.03 17.61 -0.40
CA ILE A 47 22.76 16.44 0.10
C ILE A 47 22.42 15.28 -0.83
N PRO A 48 23.04 15.21 -2.04
CA PRO A 48 22.85 14.08 -2.91
C PRO A 48 23.35 12.84 -2.18
N PRO A 49 22.53 11.79 -2.06
CA PRO A 49 22.98 10.58 -1.41
C PRO A 49 24.17 9.98 -2.16
N ARG A 50 25.23 9.64 -1.44
CA ARG A 50 26.45 9.03 -2.03
C ARG A 50 26.06 7.80 -2.85
N CYS A 51 26.64 7.67 -4.05
CA CYS A 51 26.39 6.62 -5.03
C CYS A 51 26.01 5.28 -4.41
N TYR A 52 24.74 4.88 -4.62
CA TYR A 52 24.19 3.63 -4.13
C TYR A 52 24.74 2.46 -4.94
N HIS A 53 25.74 1.77 -4.40
CA HIS A 53 26.26 0.52 -4.98
C HIS A 53 25.39 -0.70 -4.65
N SER A 54 24.25 -0.50 -3.99
CA SER A 54 23.35 -1.55 -3.55
C SER A 54 21.92 -1.05 -3.68
N GLY A 55 21.04 -1.84 -4.30
CA GLY A 55 19.71 -1.47 -4.80
C GLY A 55 18.65 -1.04 -3.76
N TYR A 56 19.06 -0.43 -2.66
CA TYR A 56 18.19 0.10 -1.61
C TYR A 56 17.41 1.34 -2.09
N LEU A 57 16.18 1.49 -1.61
CA LEU A 57 15.45 2.76 -1.71
C LEU A 57 15.99 3.70 -0.61
N PRO A 58 16.38 4.94 -0.93
CA PRO A 58 16.68 5.95 0.09
C PRO A 58 15.47 6.16 1.01
N PHE A 59 15.69 6.22 2.32
CA PHE A 59 14.63 6.54 3.29
C PHE A 59 13.92 7.87 2.96
N THR A 60 14.68 8.87 2.48
CA THR A 60 14.13 10.16 2.03
C THR A 60 13.24 10.04 0.80
N PHE A 61 13.58 9.18 -0.15
CA PHE A 61 12.78 8.88 -1.34
C PHE A 61 11.50 8.13 -0.97
N PHE A 62 11.59 7.21 -0.01
CA PHE A 62 10.43 6.50 0.49
C PHE A 62 9.42 7.47 1.15
N ILE A 63 9.89 8.34 2.07
CA ILE A 63 9.01 9.33 2.74
C ILE A 63 8.39 10.28 1.71
N SER A 64 9.14 10.66 0.67
CA SER A 64 8.64 11.49 -0.43
C SER A 64 7.49 10.81 -1.19
N CYS A 65 7.63 9.53 -1.56
CA CYS A 65 6.53 8.77 -2.18
C CYS A 65 5.30 8.69 -1.28
N LEU A 66 5.51 8.54 0.02
CA LEU A 66 4.43 8.46 0.98
C LEU A 66 3.66 9.77 1.14
N LEU A 67 4.38 10.89 1.24
CA LEU A 67 3.77 12.21 1.27
C LEU A 67 2.97 12.46 -0.01
N GLN A 68 3.48 12.06 -1.17
CA GLN A 68 2.72 12.12 -2.43
C GLN A 68 1.46 11.25 -2.41
N ILE A 69 1.53 10.02 -1.87
CA ILE A 69 0.35 9.16 -1.69
C ILE A 69 -0.68 9.85 -0.78
N LEU A 70 -0.28 10.40 0.36
CA LEU A 70 -1.16 11.17 1.25
C LEU A 70 -1.84 12.33 0.51
N ILE A 71 -1.09 13.07 -0.31
CA ILE A 71 -1.61 14.21 -1.09
C ILE A 71 -2.57 13.77 -2.20
N ILE A 72 -2.47 12.54 -2.71
CA ILE A 72 -3.45 11.95 -3.65
C ILE A 72 -4.75 11.57 -2.94
N PHE A 73 -4.65 10.94 -1.76
CA PHE A 73 -5.81 10.39 -1.07
C PHE A 73 -6.67 11.43 -0.35
N LEU A 74 -6.08 12.55 0.09
CA LEU A 74 -6.83 13.65 0.73
C LEU A 74 -7.90 14.29 -0.19
N PRO A 75 -7.59 14.72 -1.44
CA PRO A 75 -8.58 15.21 -2.41
C PRO A 75 -9.64 14.17 -2.79
N ILE A 76 -9.24 12.90 -2.95
CA ILE A 76 -10.17 11.80 -3.27
C ILE A 76 -11.15 11.57 -2.11
N GLY A 77 -10.65 11.61 -0.86
CA GLY A 77 -11.48 11.53 0.33
C GLY A 77 -12.46 12.70 0.46
N TYR A 78 -12.01 13.92 0.12
CA TYR A 78 -12.89 15.11 0.09
C TYR A 78 -13.93 15.04 -1.03
N LEU A 79 -13.58 14.49 -2.19
CA LEU A 79 -14.51 14.27 -3.31
C LEU A 79 -15.59 13.24 -2.96
N LEU A 80 -15.22 12.13 -2.31
CA LEU A 80 -16.16 11.12 -1.84
C LEU A 80 -17.11 11.66 -0.76
N TYR A 81 -16.63 12.56 0.10
CA TYR A 81 -17.44 13.21 1.11
C TYR A 81 -18.44 14.23 0.55
N THR A 82 -18.03 14.99 -0.47
CA THR A 82 -18.86 16.05 -1.08
C THR A 82 -19.79 15.54 -2.18
N ALA A 83 -19.75 14.24 -2.51
CA ALA A 83 -20.58 13.61 -3.54
C ALA A 83 -22.10 13.76 -3.31
N THR A 84 -22.53 14.14 -2.10
CA THR A 84 -23.94 14.42 -1.75
C THR A 84 -24.38 15.86 -2.00
N HIS A 85 -23.45 16.81 -2.23
CA HIS A 85 -23.75 18.22 -2.49
C HIS A 85 -23.04 18.69 -3.79
N LEU A 86 -23.79 18.65 -4.89
CA LEU A 86 -23.34 19.00 -6.24
C LEU A 86 -22.77 20.44 -6.33
N ASN A 87 -21.45 20.54 -6.49
CA ASN A 87 -20.78 21.72 -7.05
C ASN A 87 -19.78 21.28 -8.13
N LEU A 88 -20.25 21.31 -9.38
CA LEU A 88 -19.54 20.87 -10.59
C LEU A 88 -18.11 21.47 -10.79
N PRO A 89 -17.82 22.75 -10.47
CA PRO A 89 -16.47 23.29 -10.68
C PRO A 89 -15.43 22.77 -9.66
N ILE A 90 -15.84 22.57 -8.40
CA ILE A 90 -14.93 22.11 -7.33
C ILE A 90 -14.56 20.64 -7.55
N THR A 91 -15.52 19.82 -8.01
CA THR A 91 -15.27 18.41 -8.33
C THR A 91 -14.29 18.25 -9.49
N VAL A 92 -14.39 19.06 -10.55
CA VAL A 92 -13.46 19.01 -11.69
C VAL A 92 -12.04 19.37 -11.26
N PHE A 93 -11.89 20.38 -10.40
CA PHE A 93 -10.60 20.76 -9.84
C PHE A 93 -9.96 19.64 -9.00
N LEU A 94 -10.71 19.04 -8.07
CA LEU A 94 -10.22 17.96 -7.22
C LEU A 94 -9.78 16.74 -8.02
N ILE A 95 -10.53 16.38 -9.07
CA ILE A 95 -10.18 15.29 -9.98
C ILE A 95 -8.86 15.61 -10.67
N ALA A 96 -8.74 16.80 -11.27
CA ALA A 96 -7.51 17.16 -11.97
C ALA A 96 -6.29 17.26 -11.05
N HIS A 97 -6.47 17.78 -9.84
CA HIS A 97 -5.42 17.83 -8.81
C HIS A 97 -4.99 16.40 -8.41
N SER A 98 -5.93 15.47 -8.19
CA SER A 98 -5.60 14.07 -7.91
C SER A 98 -4.83 13.40 -9.05
N VAL A 99 -5.21 13.67 -10.31
CA VAL A 99 -4.54 13.13 -11.51
C VAL A 99 -3.11 13.66 -11.63
N TYR A 100 -2.88 14.95 -11.37
CA TYR A 100 -1.54 15.54 -11.35
C TYR A 100 -0.63 14.87 -10.32
N TRP A 101 -1.12 14.70 -9.09
CA TRP A 101 -0.32 14.10 -8.02
C TRP A 101 -0.03 12.62 -8.25
N ILE A 102 -0.96 11.88 -8.85
CA ILE A 102 -0.71 10.50 -9.31
C ILE A 102 0.43 10.48 -10.33
N PHE A 103 0.43 11.42 -11.27
CA PHE A 103 1.48 11.47 -12.28
C PHE A 103 2.82 11.95 -11.72
N SER A 104 2.81 12.94 -10.80
CA SER A 104 3.98 13.40 -10.06
C SER A 104 4.62 12.28 -9.23
N LEU A 105 3.79 11.38 -8.66
CA LEU A 105 4.27 10.17 -8.00
C LEU A 105 4.90 9.21 -9.00
N CYS A 106 4.25 8.93 -10.14
CA CYS A 106 4.80 8.07 -11.18
C CYS A 106 6.13 8.58 -11.73
N SER A 107 6.26 9.89 -11.96
CA SER A 107 7.47 10.51 -12.47
C SER A 107 8.57 10.58 -11.41
N HIS A 108 8.24 10.83 -10.14
CA HIS A 108 9.18 10.73 -9.03
C HIS A 108 9.73 9.31 -8.90
N ILE A 109 8.86 8.29 -9.03
CA ILE A 109 9.26 6.88 -9.05
C ILE A 109 10.15 6.55 -10.24
N ALA A 110 9.82 7.04 -11.44
CA ALA A 110 10.63 6.88 -12.63
C ALA A 110 11.99 7.58 -12.50
N ALA A 111 12.03 8.72 -11.79
CA ALA A 111 13.23 9.51 -11.62
C ALA A 111 14.20 8.98 -10.54
N ARG A 112 13.83 7.91 -9.81
CA ARG A 112 14.62 7.26 -8.74
C ARG A 112 16.08 6.98 -9.13
N ASN A 113 16.33 6.65 -10.39
CA ASN A 113 17.63 6.17 -10.85
C ASN A 113 18.53 7.28 -11.42
N PHE A 114 18.07 8.52 -11.50
CA PHE A 114 18.90 9.62 -11.98
C PHE A 114 19.74 10.20 -10.83
N VAL A 115 21.06 10.16 -11.01
CA VAL A 115 22.04 10.66 -10.02
C VAL A 115 21.97 12.18 -9.87
N GLU A 116 21.46 12.89 -10.88
CA GLU A 116 21.28 14.34 -10.84
C GLU A 116 19.85 14.70 -11.27
N HIS A 117 19.08 15.26 -10.34
CA HIS A 117 17.87 15.98 -10.69
C HIS A 117 18.29 17.35 -11.25
N PRO A 118 17.94 17.69 -12.51
CA PRO A 118 18.28 19.00 -13.05
C PRO A 118 17.59 20.07 -12.20
N LEU A 119 18.33 21.10 -11.78
CA LEU A 119 17.88 22.21 -10.93
C LEU A 119 16.52 22.78 -11.38
N LEU A 120 16.29 22.86 -12.70
CA LEU A 120 15.03 23.29 -13.28
C LEU A 120 13.81 22.44 -12.86
N LEU A 121 13.95 21.11 -12.77
CA LEU A 121 12.86 20.21 -12.35
C LEU A 121 12.52 20.42 -10.86
N VAL A 122 13.55 20.61 -10.03
CA VAL A 122 13.43 20.91 -8.60
C VAL A 122 12.71 22.22 -8.35
N LEU A 123 13.08 23.26 -9.11
CA LEU A 123 12.43 24.56 -9.02
C LEU A 123 10.99 24.52 -9.51
N LEU A 124 10.72 23.71 -10.55
CA LEU A 124 9.40 23.62 -11.16
C LEU A 124 8.42 22.85 -10.28
N ASP A 125 8.85 21.72 -9.70
CA ASP A 125 8.05 21.01 -8.68
C ASP A 125 7.85 21.87 -7.44
N SER A 126 8.90 22.53 -6.91
CA SER A 126 8.75 23.39 -5.73
C SER A 126 7.86 24.62 -5.97
N ALA A 127 7.86 25.19 -7.18
CA ALA A 127 6.95 26.27 -7.58
C ALA A 127 5.48 25.79 -7.64
N ILE A 128 5.21 24.56 -8.11
CA ILE A 128 3.87 23.99 -8.13
C ILE A 128 3.36 23.74 -6.71
N LEU A 129 4.22 23.17 -5.85
CA LEU A 129 3.91 22.97 -4.43
C LEU A 129 3.50 24.29 -3.77
N LEU A 130 4.25 25.37 -4.02
CA LEU A 130 3.91 26.70 -3.50
C LEU A 130 2.62 27.27 -4.09
N LEU A 131 2.37 27.10 -5.39
CA LEU A 131 1.15 27.58 -6.04
C LEU A 131 -0.10 26.89 -5.49
N SER A 132 -0.02 25.57 -5.24
CA SER A 132 -1.14 24.76 -4.70
C SER A 132 -1.53 25.11 -3.25
N ILE A 133 -0.63 25.78 -2.52
CA ILE A 133 -0.88 26.26 -1.15
C ILE A 133 -1.69 27.57 -1.13
N VAL A 134 -1.57 28.41 -2.17
CA VAL A 134 -2.20 29.73 -2.24
C VAL A 134 -3.73 29.68 -2.03
N PRO A 135 -4.51 28.85 -2.75
CA PRO A 135 -5.97 28.80 -2.55
C PRO A 135 -6.40 28.31 -1.17
N ILE A 136 -5.54 27.57 -0.45
CA ILE A 136 -5.85 27.04 0.89
C ILE A 136 -5.81 28.15 1.95
N PHE A 137 -4.89 29.12 1.84
CA PHE A 137 -4.78 30.23 2.78
C PHE A 137 -5.88 31.29 2.62
N PHE A 138 -6.43 31.44 1.42
CA PHE A 138 -7.44 32.47 1.10
C PHE A 138 -8.87 31.92 0.97
N TRP A 139 -9.14 30.78 1.63
CA TRP A 139 -10.39 30.01 1.54
C TRP A 139 -11.67 30.82 1.83
N GLN A 140 -11.64 31.80 2.74
CA GLN A 140 -12.86 32.48 3.17
C GLN A 140 -13.24 33.68 2.29
N THR A 141 -12.27 34.41 1.74
CA THR A 141 -12.49 35.64 0.98
C THR A 141 -12.72 35.41 -0.51
N TRP A 142 -12.34 34.24 -1.03
CA TRP A 142 -12.45 33.93 -2.45
C TRP A 142 -13.69 33.12 -2.80
N PHE A 143 -14.12 32.21 -1.93
CA PHE A 143 -15.19 31.26 -2.25
C PHE A 143 -16.59 31.87 -2.22
N TYR A 144 -16.81 32.85 -1.34
CA TYR A 144 -18.13 33.44 -1.11
C TYR A 144 -18.06 34.95 -1.33
N ASP A 145 -18.89 35.45 -2.25
CA ASP A 145 -19.13 36.88 -2.39
C ASP A 145 -19.93 37.40 -1.17
N GLU A 146 -20.00 38.70 -0.93
CA GLU A 146 -20.75 39.29 0.21
C GLU A 146 -22.25 38.85 0.25
N SER A 147 -22.75 38.33 -0.87
CA SER A 147 -24.11 37.79 -1.04
C SER A 147 -24.26 36.29 -0.75
N GLY A 148 -23.21 35.59 -0.30
CA GLY A 148 -23.22 34.15 -0.04
C GLY A 148 -23.27 33.26 -1.29
N ARG A 149 -23.15 33.86 -2.48
CA ARG A 149 -23.05 33.15 -3.78
C ARG A 149 -21.59 32.87 -4.14
N PHE A 150 -21.38 31.78 -4.87
CA PHE A 150 -20.04 31.34 -5.28
C PHE A 150 -19.42 32.35 -6.25
N SER A 151 -18.23 32.86 -5.94
CA SER A 151 -17.59 33.89 -6.76
C SER A 151 -17.05 33.32 -8.08
N THR A 152 -17.31 33.99 -9.21
CA THR A 152 -16.75 33.62 -10.53
C THR A 152 -15.22 33.68 -10.55
N LYS A 153 -14.62 34.46 -9.65
CA LYS A 153 -13.16 34.56 -9.44
C LYS A 153 -12.52 33.21 -9.08
N VAL A 154 -13.27 32.33 -8.44
CA VAL A 154 -12.82 30.99 -8.02
C VAL A 154 -12.62 30.09 -9.23
N VAL A 155 -13.57 30.09 -10.16
CA VAL A 155 -13.51 29.29 -11.37
C VAL A 155 -12.35 29.73 -12.26
N THR A 156 -12.10 31.05 -12.36
CA THR A 156 -10.97 31.58 -13.12
C THR A 156 -9.62 31.24 -12.50
N PHE A 157 -9.50 31.28 -11.16
CA PHE A 157 -8.26 30.95 -10.46
C PHE A 157 -7.94 29.46 -10.59
N TYR A 158 -8.89 28.57 -10.29
CA TYR A 158 -8.70 27.13 -10.40
C TYR A 158 -8.53 26.66 -11.86
N GLY A 159 -9.16 27.34 -12.82
CA GLY A 159 -8.92 27.09 -14.25
C GLY A 159 -7.50 27.46 -14.70
N LEU A 160 -6.95 28.55 -14.15
CA LEU A 160 -5.57 28.98 -14.43
C LEU A 160 -4.55 28.06 -13.74
N GLU A 161 -4.80 27.68 -12.49
CA GLU A 161 -4.01 26.67 -11.77
C GLU A 161 -3.98 25.34 -12.52
N LEU A 162 -5.15 24.87 -12.97
CA LEU A 162 -5.28 23.66 -13.80
C LEU A 162 -4.46 23.76 -15.09
N LEU A 163 -4.51 24.90 -15.78
CA LEU A 163 -3.74 25.14 -17.00
C LEU A 163 -2.24 25.13 -16.75
N ILE A 164 -1.77 25.75 -15.67
CA ILE A 164 -0.36 25.71 -15.24
C ILE A 164 0.06 24.27 -14.96
N VAL A 165 -0.73 23.54 -14.18
CA VAL A 165 -0.48 22.14 -13.82
C VAL A 165 -0.39 21.24 -15.05
N VAL A 166 -1.30 21.38 -16.02
CA VAL A 166 -1.32 20.61 -17.27
C VAL A 166 -0.14 20.96 -18.18
N LEU A 167 0.23 22.24 -18.27
CA LEU A 167 1.38 22.68 -19.07
C LEU A 167 2.69 22.13 -18.48
N LEU A 168 2.84 22.19 -17.16
CA LEU A 168 4.01 21.67 -16.45
C LEU A 168 4.08 20.14 -16.49
N PHE A 169 2.94 19.45 -16.40
CA PHE A 169 2.82 18.02 -16.68
C PHE A 169 3.35 17.67 -18.08
N THR A 170 2.94 18.43 -19.10
CA THR A 170 3.36 18.19 -20.48
C THR A 170 4.87 18.38 -20.66
N LEU A 171 5.44 19.40 -20.00
CA LEU A 171 6.90 19.62 -19.98
C LEU A 171 7.64 18.49 -19.25
N MET A 172 7.10 17.97 -18.15
CA MET A 172 7.66 16.84 -17.42
C MET A 172 7.67 15.56 -18.26
N VAL A 173 6.53 15.22 -18.88
CA VAL A 173 6.39 14.06 -19.78
C VAL A 173 7.40 14.14 -20.92
N THR A 174 7.46 15.29 -21.59
CA THR A 174 8.33 15.51 -22.74
C THR A 174 9.81 15.37 -22.39
N ARG A 175 10.20 15.65 -21.15
CA ARG A 175 11.59 15.50 -20.69
C ARG A 175 11.91 14.09 -20.19
N SER A 176 10.92 13.39 -19.62
CA SER A 176 11.08 12.01 -19.14
C SER A 176 11.36 10.99 -20.25
N THR A 177 10.92 11.28 -21.48
CA THR A 177 11.14 10.42 -22.66
C THR A 177 12.58 10.51 -23.21
N ILE A 178 13.41 11.45 -22.74
CA ILE A 178 14.72 11.74 -23.35
C ILE A 178 15.89 10.92 -22.77
N ARG A 179 15.71 10.13 -21.69
CA ARG A 179 16.87 9.41 -21.08
C ARG A 179 16.57 7.97 -20.66
N GLN A 180 16.59 7.06 -21.63
CA GLN A 180 16.81 5.63 -21.39
C GLN A 180 18.25 5.28 -21.76
N THR A 181 19.11 5.16 -20.74
CA THR A 181 20.35 4.38 -20.84
C THR A 181 20.32 3.34 -19.71
N ASP A 182 19.94 2.13 -20.09
CA ASP A 182 20.19 0.84 -19.43
C ASP A 182 20.46 0.81 -17.92
N MET A 183 19.39 0.90 -17.13
CA MET A 183 19.34 0.28 -15.80
C MET A 183 18.02 -0.51 -15.72
N SER A 184 18.08 -1.80 -16.03
CA SER A 184 16.93 -2.70 -15.89
C SER A 184 16.46 -2.69 -14.44
N SER A 185 15.26 -2.19 -14.18
CA SER A 185 14.65 -2.20 -12.84
C SER A 185 14.63 -3.63 -12.29
N VAL A 186 15.00 -3.80 -11.01
CA VAL A 186 14.94 -5.09 -10.29
C VAL A 186 13.55 -5.72 -10.38
N TRP A 187 12.51 -4.88 -10.50
CA TRP A 187 11.11 -5.24 -10.64
C TRP A 187 10.65 -5.37 -12.10
N ALA A 188 11.42 -4.86 -13.08
CA ALA A 188 11.12 -5.08 -14.49
C ALA A 188 11.21 -6.59 -14.77
N GLY A 189 10.08 -7.16 -15.20
CA GLY A 189 9.97 -8.59 -15.44
C GLY A 189 9.78 -9.44 -14.18
N PHE A 190 9.44 -8.88 -13.01
CA PHE A 190 9.03 -9.67 -11.84
C PHE A 190 7.89 -10.62 -12.18
N SER A 191 6.88 -10.13 -12.91
CA SER A 191 5.77 -10.97 -13.42
C SER A 191 6.26 -12.11 -14.33
N LYS A 192 7.23 -11.84 -15.22
CA LYS A 192 7.83 -12.88 -16.07
C LYS A 192 8.61 -13.91 -15.25
N LYS A 193 9.34 -13.48 -14.21
CA LYS A 193 10.08 -14.37 -13.28
C LYS A 193 9.13 -15.23 -12.45
N CYS A 194 8.05 -14.66 -11.92
CA CYS A 194 6.99 -15.41 -11.23
C CYS A 194 6.27 -16.39 -12.16
N ALA A 195 5.99 -15.99 -13.40
CA ALA A 195 5.38 -16.85 -14.41
C ALA A 195 6.29 -18.01 -14.83
N LEU A 196 7.61 -17.78 -14.90
CA LEU A 196 8.62 -18.82 -15.12
C LEU A 196 8.70 -19.82 -13.96
N SER A 197 8.54 -19.35 -12.72
CA SER A 197 8.58 -20.22 -11.54
C SER A 197 7.28 -21.01 -11.33
N TRP A 198 6.13 -20.47 -11.79
CA TRP A 198 4.80 -21.09 -11.67
C TRP A 198 4.71 -22.58 -12.08
N PRO A 199 5.24 -23.03 -13.23
CA PRO A 199 5.18 -24.44 -13.63
C PRO A 199 5.88 -25.40 -12.66
N TYR A 200 6.86 -24.93 -11.88
CA TYR A 200 7.55 -25.76 -10.88
C TYR A 200 6.72 -25.93 -9.60
N ILE A 201 5.84 -24.96 -9.29
CA ILE A 201 4.94 -24.99 -8.14
C ILE A 201 3.76 -25.93 -8.39
N TRP A 202 3.31 -26.01 -9.64
CA TRP A 202 2.16 -26.81 -10.01
C TRP A 202 2.59 -28.22 -10.44
N PRO A 203 2.49 -29.23 -9.55
CA PRO A 203 2.89 -30.60 -9.87
C PRO A 203 1.96 -31.19 -10.94
N ARG A 204 2.37 -31.15 -12.21
CA ARG A 204 1.56 -31.70 -13.32
C ARG A 204 1.47 -33.24 -13.32
N SER A 205 2.37 -33.91 -12.59
CA SER A 205 2.53 -35.38 -12.66
C SER A 205 1.50 -36.17 -11.83
N SER A 206 0.95 -35.61 -10.74
CA SER A 206 0.04 -36.37 -9.87
C SER A 206 -1.17 -35.56 -9.38
N PHE A 207 -2.35 -36.16 -9.55
CA PHE A 207 -3.63 -35.57 -9.12
C PHE A 207 -3.69 -35.35 -7.60
N LEU A 208 -3.08 -36.24 -6.81
CA LEU A 208 -3.07 -36.15 -5.35
C LEU A 208 -2.27 -34.94 -4.83
N LEU A 209 -1.16 -34.57 -5.49
CA LEU A 209 -0.43 -33.36 -5.13
C LEU A 209 -1.18 -32.10 -5.58
N GLN A 210 -1.83 -32.12 -6.76
CA GLN A 210 -2.67 -31.00 -7.20
C GLN A 210 -3.82 -30.74 -6.24
N ALA A 211 -4.50 -31.79 -5.77
CA ALA A 211 -5.55 -31.69 -4.78
C ALA A 211 -5.04 -31.04 -3.47
N ARG A 212 -3.85 -31.42 -2.98
CA ARG A 212 -3.24 -30.81 -1.80
C ARG A 212 -2.98 -29.31 -1.96
N VAL A 213 -2.49 -28.89 -3.13
CA VAL A 213 -2.28 -27.46 -3.45
C VAL A 213 -3.60 -26.70 -3.43
N ILE A 214 -4.65 -27.24 -4.06
CA ILE A 214 -5.98 -26.61 -4.10
C ILE A 214 -6.56 -26.51 -2.68
N VAL A 215 -6.50 -27.58 -1.90
CA VAL A 215 -6.97 -27.58 -0.50
C VAL A 215 -6.19 -26.57 0.35
N CYS A 216 -4.88 -26.44 0.13
CA CYS A 216 -4.04 -25.43 0.80
C CYS A 216 -4.48 -23.99 0.45
N LEU A 217 -4.77 -23.73 -0.82
CA LEU A 217 -5.28 -22.42 -1.27
C LEU A 217 -6.67 -22.12 -0.70
N LEU A 218 -7.56 -23.11 -0.67
CA LEU A 218 -8.89 -22.96 -0.05
C LEU A 218 -8.78 -22.68 1.45
N LEU A 219 -7.92 -23.40 2.17
CA LEU A 219 -7.64 -23.16 3.59
C LEU A 219 -7.05 -21.76 3.83
N LEU A 220 -6.22 -21.26 2.92
CA LEU A 220 -5.67 -19.90 3.00
C LEU A 220 -6.79 -18.85 2.90
N VAL A 221 -7.66 -18.97 1.89
CA VAL A 221 -8.80 -18.06 1.71
C VAL A 221 -9.74 -18.14 2.90
N PHE A 222 -10.06 -19.35 3.35
CA PHE A 222 -10.90 -19.57 4.53
C PHE A 222 -10.29 -18.95 5.79
N GLY A 223 -8.98 -19.08 6.00
CA GLY A 223 -8.28 -18.44 7.10
C GLY A 223 -8.37 -16.91 7.08
N ARG A 224 -8.34 -16.28 5.90
CA ARG A 224 -8.55 -14.82 5.77
C ARG A 224 -9.99 -14.42 6.10
N ILE A 225 -10.98 -15.20 5.65
CA ILE A 225 -12.39 -14.96 5.99
C ILE A 225 -12.58 -15.01 7.51
N VAL A 226 -11.99 -16.00 8.19
CA VAL A 226 -12.05 -16.10 9.66
C VAL A 226 -11.40 -14.88 10.33
N ASN A 227 -10.25 -14.40 9.82
CA ASN A 227 -9.59 -13.21 10.35
C ASN A 227 -10.46 -11.95 10.29
N VAL A 228 -11.23 -11.78 9.21
CA VAL A 228 -12.15 -10.65 9.02
C VAL A 228 -13.45 -10.85 9.80
N ALA A 229 -13.94 -12.08 9.92
CA ALA A 229 -15.14 -12.39 10.67
C ALA A 229 -14.97 -12.13 12.17
N LEU A 230 -13.78 -12.38 12.73
CA LEU A 230 -13.55 -12.28 14.17
C LEU A 230 -13.88 -10.91 14.79
N PRO A 231 -13.39 -9.76 14.26
CA PRO A 231 -13.78 -8.45 14.77
C PRO A 231 -15.28 -8.15 14.55
N LEU A 232 -15.90 -8.65 13.48
CA LEU A 232 -17.33 -8.46 13.23
C LEU A 232 -18.20 -9.18 14.26
N TYR A 233 -17.87 -10.43 14.58
CA TYR A 233 -18.55 -11.18 15.63
C TYR A 233 -18.33 -10.54 17.00
N SER A 234 -17.13 -10.02 17.27
CA SER A 234 -16.88 -9.26 18.50
C SER A 234 -17.75 -8.02 18.60
N LYS A 235 -17.98 -7.31 17.48
CA LYS A 235 -18.89 -6.17 17.42
C LYS A 235 -20.32 -6.60 17.75
N TRP A 236 -20.84 -7.63 17.09
CA TRP A 236 -22.22 -8.10 17.31
C TRP A 236 -22.47 -8.60 18.74
N ILE A 237 -21.48 -9.23 19.37
CA ILE A 237 -21.58 -9.61 20.78
C ILE A 237 -21.78 -8.36 21.65
N VAL A 238 -20.97 -7.31 21.45
CA VAL A 238 -21.07 -6.08 22.24
C VAL A 238 -22.43 -5.39 21.99
N ASP A 239 -22.87 -5.32 20.73
CA ASP A 239 -24.14 -4.68 20.36
C ASP A 239 -25.36 -5.37 21.03
N GLU A 240 -25.36 -6.70 21.12
CA GLU A 240 -26.43 -7.48 21.79
C GLU A 240 -26.31 -7.54 23.31
N LEU A 241 -25.15 -7.23 23.88
CA LEU A 241 -25.06 -6.97 25.32
C LEU A 241 -25.67 -5.61 25.68
N SER A 242 -25.64 -4.64 24.76
CA SER A 242 -26.23 -3.32 24.96
C SER A 242 -27.76 -3.30 24.86
N HIS A 243 -28.36 -4.23 24.09
CA HIS A 243 -29.81 -4.39 23.99
C HIS A 243 -30.18 -5.81 24.42
N PRO A 244 -30.81 -6.03 25.59
CA PRO A 244 -31.03 -7.37 26.13
C PRO A 244 -32.07 -8.15 25.31
N ALA A 245 -31.66 -8.71 24.18
CA ALA A 245 -32.39 -9.68 23.39
C ALA A 245 -31.96 -11.11 23.76
N SER A 246 -32.94 -12.00 23.87
CA SER A 246 -32.73 -13.39 24.27
C SER A 246 -32.15 -14.24 23.13
N SER A 247 -30.83 -14.21 22.90
CA SER A 247 -30.01 -15.31 22.33
C SER A 247 -28.51 -14.97 22.13
N VAL A 248 -27.86 -14.31 23.08
CA VAL A 248 -26.41 -13.99 23.01
C VAL A 248 -25.50 -15.24 22.97
N TYR A 249 -25.96 -16.37 23.52
CA TYR A 249 -25.19 -17.61 23.63
C TYR A 249 -24.70 -18.15 22.26
N ASN A 250 -25.52 -18.04 21.20
CA ASN A 250 -25.15 -18.54 19.87
C ASN A 250 -23.95 -17.77 19.28
N LEU A 251 -23.93 -16.43 19.43
CA LEU A 251 -22.85 -15.58 18.94
C LEU A 251 -21.54 -15.86 19.68
N ILE A 252 -21.60 -16.08 21.00
CA ILE A 252 -20.44 -16.41 21.83
C ILE A 252 -19.84 -17.76 21.41
N VAL A 253 -20.68 -18.79 21.22
CA VAL A 253 -20.22 -20.13 20.81
C VAL A 253 -19.53 -20.06 19.45
N ILE A 254 -20.13 -19.39 18.46
CA ILE A 254 -19.53 -19.23 17.12
C ILE A 254 -18.20 -18.49 17.21
N SER A 255 -18.14 -17.41 17.99
CA SER A 255 -16.90 -16.63 18.18
C SER A 255 -15.79 -17.44 18.83
N CYS A 256 -16.13 -18.32 19.78
CA CYS A 256 -15.17 -19.23 20.41
C CYS A 256 -14.58 -20.21 19.39
N VAL A 257 -15.42 -20.79 18.52
CA VAL A 257 -14.98 -21.67 17.43
C VAL A 257 -14.09 -20.93 16.43
N LEU A 258 -14.48 -19.71 16.03
CA LEU A 258 -13.67 -18.88 15.13
C LEU A 258 -12.30 -18.52 15.74
N LYS A 259 -12.25 -18.17 17.03
CA LYS A 259 -10.99 -17.94 17.76
C LYS A 259 -10.11 -19.19 17.81
N PHE A 260 -10.72 -20.36 18.01
CA PHE A 260 -9.99 -21.64 17.98
C PHE A 260 -9.40 -21.92 16.58
N LEU A 261 -10.17 -21.66 15.52
CA LEU A 261 -9.71 -21.85 14.14
C LEU A 261 -8.55 -20.90 13.75
N GLN A 262 -8.62 -19.63 14.18
CA GLN A 262 -7.56 -18.64 13.96
C GLN A 262 -6.32 -18.89 14.84
N GLY A 263 -6.50 -19.41 16.06
CA GLY A 263 -5.47 -19.49 17.09
C GLY A 263 -5.32 -18.19 17.88
N ASN A 264 -4.87 -18.29 19.13
CA ASN A 264 -4.42 -17.13 19.90
C ASN A 264 -3.02 -16.76 19.40
N GLY A 265 -2.78 -15.49 19.03
CA GLY A 265 -1.65 -14.95 18.25
C GLY A 265 -0.20 -15.35 18.59
N ALA A 266 0.04 -16.24 19.55
CA ALA A 266 1.33 -16.88 19.85
C ALA A 266 1.41 -18.38 19.48
N MET A 267 0.29 -19.11 19.42
CA MET A 267 0.24 -20.51 18.96
C MET A 267 -0.53 -20.55 17.65
N GLY A 268 0.17 -20.85 16.56
CA GLY A 268 -0.40 -20.85 15.21
C GLY A 268 -1.73 -21.57 15.13
N GLY A 269 -2.76 -20.89 14.58
CA GLY A 269 -4.11 -21.43 14.50
C GLY A 269 -4.22 -22.80 13.86
N PHE A 270 -5.30 -23.51 14.19
CA PHE A 270 -5.59 -24.82 13.62
C PHE A 270 -5.54 -24.79 12.09
N LEU A 271 -6.14 -23.77 11.46
CA LEU A 271 -6.11 -23.60 10.02
C LEU A 271 -4.70 -23.38 9.48
N ASN A 272 -3.89 -22.57 10.17
CA ASN A 272 -2.52 -22.29 9.74
C ASN A 272 -1.62 -23.54 9.86
N THR A 273 -1.79 -24.31 10.93
CA THR A 273 -1.05 -25.55 11.18
C THR A 273 -1.44 -26.63 10.17
N MET A 274 -2.74 -26.83 9.92
CA MET A 274 -3.24 -27.76 8.89
C MET A 274 -2.72 -27.39 7.50
N ARG A 275 -2.77 -26.10 7.15
CA ARG A 275 -2.22 -25.60 5.89
C ARG A 275 -0.71 -25.91 5.76
N THR A 276 0.05 -25.62 6.81
CA THR A 276 1.50 -25.88 6.83
C THR A 276 1.79 -27.37 6.67
N TYR A 277 1.04 -28.23 7.36
CA TYR A 277 1.16 -29.68 7.23
C TYR A 277 0.88 -30.18 5.81
N LEU A 278 -0.17 -29.67 5.17
CA LEU A 278 -0.51 -30.00 3.78
C LEU A 278 0.52 -29.49 2.77
N TRP A 279 1.23 -28.40 3.11
CA TRP A 279 2.24 -27.81 2.24
C TRP A 279 3.58 -28.56 2.24
N ILE A 280 4.00 -29.16 3.37
CA ILE A 280 5.26 -29.91 3.49
C ILE A 280 5.53 -30.88 2.30
N PRO A 281 4.61 -31.78 1.92
CA PRO A 281 4.86 -32.72 0.82
C PRO A 281 4.96 -32.03 -0.54
N VAL A 282 4.20 -30.95 -0.76
CA VAL A 282 4.29 -30.15 -2.00
C VAL A 282 5.66 -29.49 -2.08
N GLN A 283 6.09 -28.89 -0.98
CA GLN A 283 7.40 -28.25 -0.85
C GLN A 283 8.55 -29.22 -1.14
N GLN A 284 8.49 -30.44 -0.58
CA GLN A 284 9.49 -31.48 -0.81
C GLN A 284 9.54 -31.93 -2.27
N TYR A 285 8.37 -32.14 -2.89
CA TYR A 285 8.29 -32.50 -4.30
C TYR A 285 8.89 -31.43 -5.21
N THR A 286 8.50 -30.17 -5.02
CA THR A 286 9.02 -29.04 -5.81
C THR A 286 10.54 -28.91 -5.65
N THR A 287 11.05 -29.02 -4.42
CA THR A 287 12.48 -28.97 -4.13
C THR A 287 13.24 -30.09 -4.86
N TYR A 288 12.71 -31.32 -4.82
CA TYR A 288 13.31 -32.46 -5.49
C TYR A 288 13.36 -32.28 -7.01
N GLN A 289 12.24 -31.86 -7.63
CA GLN A 289 12.18 -31.65 -9.09
C GLN A 289 13.16 -30.59 -9.56
N ILE A 290 13.23 -29.45 -8.87
CA ILE A 290 14.18 -28.38 -9.19
C ILE A 290 15.63 -28.87 -9.05
N GLN A 291 15.95 -29.65 -8.01
CA GLN A 291 17.28 -30.21 -7.84
C GLN A 291 17.66 -31.17 -8.97
N VAL A 292 16.76 -32.07 -9.38
CA VAL A 292 17.01 -33.03 -10.47
C VAL A 292 17.24 -32.30 -11.79
N GLU A 293 16.45 -31.29 -12.10
CA GLU A 293 16.60 -30.52 -13.34
C GLU A 293 17.90 -29.70 -13.35
N LEU A 294 18.22 -29.03 -12.23
CA LEU A 294 19.49 -28.31 -12.08
C LEU A 294 20.69 -29.24 -12.19
N PHE A 295 20.60 -30.44 -11.58
CA PHE A 295 21.67 -31.43 -11.64
C PHE A 295 21.85 -31.99 -13.06
N THR A 296 20.76 -32.25 -13.77
CA THR A 296 20.77 -32.69 -15.17
C THR A 296 21.36 -31.60 -16.08
N HIS A 297 20.96 -30.34 -15.86
CA HIS A 297 21.54 -29.21 -16.56
C HIS A 297 23.05 -29.13 -16.31
N LEU A 298 23.48 -29.21 -15.05
CA LEU A 298 24.89 -29.22 -14.67
C LEU A 298 25.68 -30.34 -15.35
N HIS A 299 25.13 -31.55 -15.51
CA HIS A 299 25.81 -32.65 -16.20
C HIS A 299 25.95 -32.45 -17.71
N ASN A 300 25.09 -31.64 -18.32
CA ASN A 300 25.13 -31.35 -19.74
C ASN A 300 26.09 -30.19 -20.10
N LEU A 301 26.78 -29.60 -19.12
CA LEU A 301 27.76 -28.55 -19.36
C LEU A 301 29.09 -29.11 -19.88
N SER A 302 29.88 -28.26 -20.53
CA SER A 302 31.16 -28.66 -21.13
C SER A 302 32.19 -29.03 -20.07
N LEU A 303 33.10 -29.95 -20.41
CA LEU A 303 34.20 -30.36 -19.53
C LEU A 303 35.07 -29.18 -19.08
N SER A 304 35.27 -28.17 -19.96
CA SER A 304 35.97 -26.93 -19.62
C SER A 304 35.29 -26.15 -18.48
N TRP A 305 33.96 -26.16 -18.43
CA TRP A 305 33.20 -25.56 -17.33
C TRP A 305 33.41 -26.33 -16.02
N HIS A 306 33.40 -27.66 -16.07
CA HIS A 306 33.63 -28.50 -14.88
C HIS A 306 35.05 -28.36 -14.31
N LEU A 307 36.08 -28.26 -15.17
CA LEU A 307 37.47 -28.13 -14.72
C LEU A 307 37.79 -26.76 -14.09
N SER A 308 37.03 -25.73 -14.43
CA SER A 308 37.29 -24.35 -13.98
C SER A 308 36.61 -23.98 -12.66
N ARG A 309 35.74 -24.83 -12.10
CA ARG A 309 34.98 -24.56 -10.87
C ARG A 309 35.13 -25.71 -9.87
N LYS A 310 35.23 -25.36 -8.57
CA LYS A 310 35.26 -26.35 -7.49
C LYS A 310 33.88 -26.98 -7.32
N THR A 311 33.76 -28.31 -7.45
CA THR A 311 32.48 -29.06 -7.33
C THR A 311 31.71 -28.74 -6.05
N GLY A 312 32.41 -28.64 -4.92
CA GLY A 312 31.79 -28.29 -3.63
C GLY A 312 31.20 -26.87 -3.58
N GLN A 313 31.74 -25.93 -4.35
CA GLN A 313 31.17 -24.58 -4.45
C GLN A 313 29.89 -24.59 -5.29
N VAL A 314 29.90 -25.33 -6.40
CA VAL A 314 28.75 -25.47 -7.31
C VAL A 314 27.57 -26.15 -6.60
N LEU A 315 27.80 -27.27 -5.89
CA LEU A 315 26.75 -27.95 -5.13
C LEU A 315 26.14 -27.05 -4.05
N ARG A 316 26.98 -26.31 -3.30
CA ARG A 316 26.48 -25.36 -2.29
C ARG A 316 25.64 -24.24 -2.90
N ILE A 317 26.00 -23.75 -4.09
CA ILE A 317 25.22 -22.73 -4.81
C ILE A 317 23.87 -23.33 -5.25
N MET A 318 23.85 -24.57 -5.72
CA MET A 318 22.63 -25.29 -6.11
C MET A 318 21.69 -25.52 -4.91
N ASP A 319 22.22 -26.01 -3.79
CA ASP A 319 21.44 -26.28 -2.57
C ASP A 319 20.85 -24.99 -2.00
N ARG A 320 21.69 -23.94 -1.86
CA ARG A 320 21.23 -22.62 -1.39
C ARG A 320 20.26 -21.97 -2.36
N GLY A 321 20.51 -22.09 -3.66
CA GLY A 321 19.64 -21.56 -4.71
C GLY A 321 18.25 -22.18 -4.65
N THR A 322 18.17 -23.51 -4.56
CA THR A 322 16.88 -24.22 -4.51
C THR A 322 16.12 -23.91 -3.23
N SER A 323 16.80 -23.92 -2.08
CA SER A 323 16.18 -23.57 -0.80
C SER A 323 15.67 -22.12 -0.78
N SER A 324 16.43 -21.19 -1.37
CA SER A 324 16.04 -19.78 -1.49
C SER A 324 14.80 -19.60 -2.38
N ILE A 325 14.78 -20.23 -3.56
CA ILE A 325 13.61 -20.18 -4.47
C ILE A 325 12.36 -20.65 -3.75
N ASN A 326 12.45 -21.80 -3.09
CA ASN A 326 11.31 -22.39 -2.39
C ASN A 326 10.86 -21.54 -1.19
N SER A 327 11.80 -20.95 -0.45
CA SER A 327 11.50 -20.07 0.69
C SER A 327 10.84 -18.76 0.24
N VAL A 328 11.42 -18.09 -0.77
CA VAL A 328 10.86 -16.86 -1.35
C VAL A 328 9.46 -17.11 -1.87
N LEU A 329 9.27 -18.22 -2.58
CA LEU A 329 7.97 -18.55 -3.13
C LEU A 329 6.92 -18.80 -2.05
N SER A 330 7.26 -19.62 -1.04
CA SER A 330 6.37 -19.91 0.08
C SER A 330 6.01 -18.62 0.82
N TYR A 331 6.99 -17.73 1.03
CA TYR A 331 6.77 -16.42 1.63
C TYR A 331 5.85 -15.52 0.81
N LEU A 332 6.04 -15.46 -0.51
CA LEU A 332 5.20 -14.67 -1.41
C LEU A 332 3.75 -15.16 -1.41
N LEU A 333 3.53 -16.47 -1.50
CA LEU A 333 2.19 -17.07 -1.55
C LEU A 333 1.46 -16.98 -0.21
N PHE A 334 2.18 -17.11 0.91
CA PHE A 334 1.56 -17.30 2.23
C PHE A 334 1.58 -16.09 3.15
N ASN A 335 2.46 -15.11 2.90
CA ASN A 335 2.53 -13.89 3.67
C ASN A 335 2.20 -12.69 2.79
N VAL A 336 2.93 -12.48 1.68
CA VAL A 336 2.77 -11.25 0.88
C VAL A 336 1.42 -11.16 0.16
N PHE A 337 1.00 -12.23 -0.52
CA PHE A 337 -0.28 -12.20 -1.22
C PHE A 337 -1.48 -12.04 -0.25
N PRO A 338 -1.56 -12.79 0.86
CA PRO A 338 -2.64 -12.62 1.82
C PRO A 338 -2.62 -11.26 2.51
N THR A 339 -1.45 -10.69 2.83
CA THR A 339 -1.40 -9.37 3.48
C THR A 339 -1.88 -8.26 2.56
N ILE A 340 -1.52 -8.30 1.27
CA ILE A 340 -2.06 -7.35 0.28
C ILE A 340 -3.58 -7.45 0.22
N PHE A 341 -4.12 -8.67 0.19
CA PHE A 341 -5.56 -8.90 0.17
C PHE A 341 -6.25 -8.42 1.45
N ASP A 342 -5.65 -8.68 2.61
CA ASP A 342 -6.16 -8.25 3.92
C ASP A 342 -6.20 -6.71 4.02
N ILE A 343 -5.17 -6.02 3.52
CA ILE A 343 -5.13 -4.54 3.44
C ILE A 343 -6.26 -4.03 2.53
N LEU A 344 -6.46 -4.64 1.36
CA LEU A 344 -7.52 -4.26 0.43
C LEU A 344 -8.91 -4.44 1.05
N ILE A 345 -9.17 -5.59 1.68
CA ILE A 345 -10.43 -5.83 2.39
C ILE A 345 -10.64 -4.80 3.49
N ALA A 346 -9.61 -4.54 4.31
CA ALA A 346 -9.71 -3.57 5.40
C ALA A 346 -10.09 -2.18 4.87
N VAL A 347 -9.40 -1.69 3.84
CA VAL A 347 -9.70 -0.40 3.21
C VAL A 347 -11.15 -0.36 2.71
N ILE A 348 -11.58 -1.35 1.93
CA ILE A 348 -12.96 -1.42 1.40
C ILE A 348 -13.99 -1.45 2.54
N PHE A 349 -13.74 -2.25 3.57
CA PHE A 349 -14.62 -2.38 4.73
C PHE A 349 -14.80 -1.05 5.48
N PHE A 350 -13.71 -0.32 5.73
CA PHE A 350 -13.76 0.98 6.40
C PHE A 350 -14.41 2.06 5.54
N PHE A 351 -14.20 2.03 4.22
CA PHE A 351 -14.88 2.95 3.30
C PHE A 351 -16.39 2.72 3.23
N SER A 352 -16.85 1.47 3.34
CA SER A 352 -18.28 1.15 3.22
C SER A 352 -19.03 1.23 4.56
N SER A 353 -18.39 0.89 5.67
CA SER A 353 -19.06 0.77 6.98
C SER A 353 -19.00 2.05 7.81
N TYR A 354 -18.02 2.92 7.54
CA TYR A 354 -17.78 4.15 8.28
C TYR A 354 -17.67 5.34 7.30
N TYR A 355 -17.55 6.55 7.84
CA TYR A 355 -17.26 7.74 7.03
C TYR A 355 -15.95 7.58 6.25
N SER A 356 -15.91 8.14 5.03
CA SER A 356 -14.78 7.99 4.09
C SER A 356 -13.42 8.40 4.66
N TYR A 357 -13.40 9.22 5.71
CA TYR A 357 -12.17 9.65 6.39
C TYR A 357 -11.43 8.53 7.12
N PHE A 358 -12.16 7.59 7.70
CA PHE A 358 -11.55 6.44 8.37
C PHE A 358 -10.82 5.55 7.36
N GLY A 359 -11.39 5.36 6.16
CA GLY A 359 -10.73 4.64 5.07
C GLY A 359 -9.42 5.30 4.63
N VAL A 360 -9.41 6.63 4.48
CA VAL A 360 -8.19 7.39 4.14
C VAL A 360 -7.13 7.30 5.23
N LEU A 361 -7.52 7.38 6.51
CA LEU A 361 -6.59 7.24 7.64
C LEU A 361 -5.95 5.85 7.70
N VAL A 362 -6.72 4.78 7.49
CA VAL A 362 -6.19 3.41 7.46
C VAL A 362 -5.21 3.24 6.30
N LEU A 363 -5.53 3.75 5.12
CA LEU A 363 -4.64 3.66 3.97
C LEU A 363 -3.34 4.45 4.20
N LEU A 364 -3.43 5.65 4.77
CA LEU A 364 -2.29 6.47 5.13
C LEU A 364 -1.39 5.74 6.12
N THR A 365 -1.95 5.23 7.22
CA THR A 365 -1.19 4.55 8.27
C THR A 365 -0.51 3.29 7.75
N MET A 366 -1.19 2.48 6.93
CA MET A 366 -0.59 1.29 6.30
C MET A 366 0.54 1.67 5.34
N SER A 367 0.38 2.74 4.58
CA SER A 367 1.43 3.24 3.69
C SER A 367 2.65 3.69 4.51
N ILE A 368 2.44 4.39 5.63
CA ILE A 368 3.50 4.89 6.54
C ILE A 368 4.26 3.71 7.12
N TYR A 369 3.51 2.74 7.61
CA TYR A 369 4.04 1.54 8.21
C TYR A 369 4.92 0.75 7.23
N LEU A 370 4.40 0.38 6.06
CA LEU A 370 5.17 -0.34 5.03
C LEU A 370 6.45 0.42 4.66
N GLY A 371 6.33 1.73 4.69
CA GLY A 371 7.37 2.63 4.34
C GLY A 371 8.55 2.79 5.24
N ILE A 372 8.26 2.78 6.54
CA ILE A 372 9.28 2.76 7.56
C ILE A 372 9.83 1.34 7.69
N LEU A 373 8.98 0.32 7.57
CA LEU A 373 9.35 -1.07 7.78
C LEU A 373 10.34 -1.59 6.73
N ILE A 374 10.06 -1.40 5.44
CA ILE A 374 10.92 -1.90 4.36
C ILE A 374 12.39 -1.47 4.56
N PRO A 375 12.73 -0.17 4.68
CA PRO A 375 14.12 0.24 4.87
C PRO A 375 14.72 -0.18 6.21
N LEU A 376 13.89 -0.46 7.24
CA LEU A 376 14.37 -0.93 8.54
C LEU A 376 14.78 -2.40 8.50
N ASP A 377 13.96 -3.29 7.92
CA ASP A 377 14.23 -4.73 7.83
C ASP A 377 15.40 -5.08 6.89
N PHE A 378 15.72 -4.20 5.94
CA PHE A 378 16.84 -4.37 5.03
C PHE A 378 18.18 -3.84 5.58
N ARG A 379 18.21 -3.34 6.82
CA ARG A 379 19.41 -2.82 7.50
C ARG A 379 19.93 -3.82 8.53
#